data_AF-A0A1B0G8C2-F1
#
_entry.id   AF-A0A1B0G8C2-F1
#
_cell.length_a   1.000
_cell.length_b   1.000
_cell.length_c   1.000
_cell.angle_alpha   90.00
_cell.angle_beta   90.00
_cell.angle_gamma   90.00
#
_symmetry.space_group_name_H-M   'P 1'
#
loop_
_entity.id
_entity.type
_entity.pdbx_description
1 polymer ?
#
loop_
_entity_poly.entity_id
_entity_poly.type
_entity_poly.pdbx_seq_one_letter_code
_entity_poly.pdbx_strand_id
1 'polypeptide(L)'
;MPKKEKYHFDITYDRKELKKHISAIAYREARRVTGPIYDVLITELLEDGLTYTAKHFQTEINTEDEYFRENVIRDRLMDQPTLLFDIYDKCRMAEKMALLPNYEGLHHTFNLLHQVILKLQTPQNLKYDWLLQDILQIVTKIGEKLGPKSRLSDQPLCYIYFSYAKILSDRFGKHKTSIKYYDMAMKLAVDRNWLAEVRYLKREGYSKLTQEVARMKAKSLLELSRLTMSTDMDRALSFNRKALLILSEGGRTANQADIIGTLLTSAEIYVEEKHYRLANKILEDVENELKFLAPSKYDPMMSLRLALSKAISLLNLSDEKQSMQYFLKALVLSRQLGRKEHEAKAMLNLGKLQELSNQKPWAKASFKKAIQFYSAVGDIQNYRRSTYVLADTMCHSLFPLILDLIKGSRQFCHRYILRRWKNQMQPFWFCGTMDKLYNSKDDLNCLVHENIVSEVGTALVEI
;
A
#
# COMPACT_ATOMS: atom_id res chain seq x y z
N MET A 1 -47.67 63.15 50.89
CA MET A 1 -46.84 62.06 50.34
C MET A 1 -46.96 60.85 51.26
N PRO A 2 -47.53 59.71 50.83
CA PRO A 2 -47.55 58.50 51.65
C PRO A 2 -46.22 57.77 51.56
N LYS A 3 -45.79 57.20 52.69
CA LYS A 3 -44.50 56.50 52.88
C LYS A 3 -44.46 55.22 52.04
N LYS A 4 -43.35 54.99 51.32
CA LYS A 4 -43.08 53.73 50.61
C LYS A 4 -42.95 52.60 51.63
N GLU A 5 -43.90 51.67 51.63
CA GLU A 5 -43.77 50.38 52.32
C GLU A 5 -42.70 49.55 51.59
N LYS A 6 -41.61 49.24 52.30
CA LYS A 6 -40.59 48.31 51.81
C LYS A 6 -41.11 46.90 52.07
N TYR A 7 -41.60 46.23 51.03
CA TYR A 7 -41.82 44.78 51.08
C TYR A 7 -40.47 44.08 51.30
N HIS A 8 -40.24 43.57 52.51
CA HIS A 8 -39.22 42.55 52.74
C HIS A 8 -39.81 41.22 52.28
N PHE A 9 -39.36 40.73 51.13
CA PHE A 9 -39.55 39.32 50.80
C PHE A 9 -38.53 38.53 51.63
N ASP A 10 -38.98 37.97 52.74
CA ASP A 10 -38.22 36.93 53.44
C ASP A 10 -38.22 35.68 52.55
N ILE A 11 -37.16 35.55 51.74
CA ILE A 11 -36.90 34.34 50.96
C ILE A 11 -36.45 33.28 51.97
N THR A 12 -37.39 32.55 52.55
CA THR A 12 -37.10 31.39 53.37
C THR A 12 -36.69 30.24 52.47
N TYR A 13 -35.39 29.97 52.40
CA TYR A 13 -34.84 28.81 51.70
C TYR A 13 -35.17 27.53 52.48
N ASP A 14 -36.28 26.85 52.14
CA ASP A 14 -36.54 25.53 52.69
C ASP A 14 -35.61 24.50 52.03
N ARG A 15 -34.51 24.18 52.75
CA ARG A 15 -33.52 23.18 52.36
C ARG A 15 -34.15 21.82 52.01
N LYS A 16 -35.33 21.50 52.55
CA LYS A 16 -36.02 20.24 52.28
C LYS A 16 -36.73 20.22 50.93
N GLU A 17 -37.27 21.34 50.46
CA GLU A 17 -37.87 21.46 49.12
C GLU A 17 -36.80 21.46 48.03
N LEU A 18 -35.69 22.19 48.23
CA LEU A 18 -34.55 22.14 47.32
C LEU A 18 -33.95 20.73 47.20
N LYS A 19 -33.84 19.98 48.31
CA LYS A 19 -33.39 18.58 48.29
C LYS A 19 -34.32 17.64 47.52
N LYS A 20 -35.62 17.94 47.41
CA LYS A 20 -36.56 17.15 46.58
C LYS A 20 -36.37 17.41 45.08
N HIS A 21 -35.80 18.55 44.72
CA HIS A 21 -35.52 18.93 43.32
C HIS A 21 -34.08 18.61 42.88
N ILE A 22 -33.19 18.27 43.82
CA ILE A 22 -31.87 17.71 43.52
C ILE A 22 -32.06 16.21 43.27
N SER A 23 -32.00 15.78 42.00
CA SER A 23 -31.88 14.37 41.66
C SER A 23 -30.72 13.77 42.43
N ALA A 24 -30.96 12.73 43.24
CA ALA A 24 -29.91 12.02 43.94
C ALA A 24 -28.99 11.36 42.90
N ILE A 25 -27.89 12.02 42.57
CA ILE A 25 -26.83 11.46 41.73
C ILE A 25 -26.34 10.19 42.44
N ALA A 26 -26.30 9.06 41.72
CA ALA A 26 -25.85 7.81 42.33
C ALA A 26 -24.41 7.98 42.83
N TYR A 27 -24.04 7.37 43.97
CA TYR A 27 -22.71 7.56 44.59
C TYR A 27 -21.53 7.38 43.61
N ARG A 28 -21.64 6.45 42.65
CA ARG A 28 -20.65 6.23 41.58
C ARG A 28 -20.57 7.42 40.61
N GLU A 29 -21.71 7.95 40.18
CA GLU A 29 -21.77 9.11 39.28
C GLU A 29 -21.20 10.37 39.96
N ALA A 30 -21.43 10.54 41.26
CA ALA A 30 -20.88 11.66 42.03
C ALA A 30 -19.35 11.60 42.12
N ARG A 31 -18.76 10.40 42.28
CA ARG A 31 -17.30 10.20 42.27
C ARG A 31 -16.67 10.59 40.94
N ARG A 32 -17.31 10.24 39.82
CA ARG A 32 -16.82 10.54 38.46
C ARG A 32 -16.79 12.03 38.12
N VAL A 33 -17.60 12.84 38.81
CA VAL A 33 -17.65 14.31 38.61
C VAL A 33 -16.66 15.05 39.53
N THR A 34 -16.38 14.51 40.71
CA THR A 34 -15.64 15.21 41.77
C THR A 34 -14.17 14.80 41.88
N GLY A 35 -13.81 13.57 41.51
CA GLY A 35 -12.44 13.06 41.58
C GLY A 35 -11.69 13.07 40.24
N PRO A 36 -10.37 12.80 40.24
CA PRO A 36 -9.61 12.55 39.01
C PRO A 36 -10.23 11.36 38.27
N ILE A 37 -10.76 11.62 37.07
CA ILE A 37 -11.66 10.69 36.36
C ILE A 37 -11.01 9.31 36.18
N TYR A 38 -9.73 9.25 35.81
CA TYR A 38 -9.03 7.99 35.59
C TYR A 38 -8.86 7.14 36.85
N ASP A 39 -8.42 7.73 37.97
CA ASP A 39 -8.26 6.99 39.23
C ASP A 39 -9.60 6.47 39.75
N VAL A 40 -10.67 7.27 39.58
CA VAL A 40 -12.03 6.86 39.93
C VAL A 40 -12.48 5.66 39.10
N LEU A 41 -12.25 5.68 37.78
CA LEU A 41 -12.61 4.56 36.91
C LEU A 41 -11.81 3.29 37.23
N ILE A 42 -10.52 3.39 37.54
CA ILE A 42 -9.70 2.23 37.93
C ILE A 42 -10.17 1.65 39.26
N THR A 43 -10.43 2.50 40.26
CA THR A 43 -10.93 2.04 41.57
C THR A 43 -12.28 1.34 41.44
N GLU A 44 -13.19 1.85 40.60
CA GLU A 44 -14.45 1.16 40.30
C GLU A 44 -14.25 -0.23 39.66
N LEU A 45 -13.28 -0.40 38.75
CA LEU A 45 -12.99 -1.71 38.14
C LEU A 45 -12.47 -2.71 39.17
N LEU A 46 -11.58 -2.26 40.06
CA LEU A 46 -11.03 -3.09 41.13
C LEU A 46 -12.10 -3.47 42.16
N GLU A 47 -12.99 -2.55 42.52
CA GLU A 47 -14.17 -2.80 43.36
C GLU A 47 -15.10 -3.86 42.75
N ASP A 48 -15.27 -3.85 41.42
CA ASP A 48 -16.05 -4.84 40.67
C ASP A 48 -15.28 -6.18 40.45
N GLY A 49 -14.02 -6.30 40.91
CA GLY A 49 -13.19 -7.50 40.76
C GLY A 49 -12.53 -7.68 39.38
N LEU A 50 -12.56 -6.66 38.53
CA LEU A 50 -12.16 -6.69 37.12
C LEU A 50 -10.71 -6.28 36.93
N THR A 51 -9.81 -7.14 37.39
CA THR A 51 -8.37 -6.87 37.43
C THR A 51 -7.72 -6.80 36.05
N TYR A 52 -8.27 -7.50 35.04
CA TYR A 52 -7.66 -7.53 33.72
C TYR A 52 -7.87 -6.22 32.98
N THR A 53 -9.11 -5.71 32.96
CA THR A 53 -9.44 -4.41 32.37
C THR A 53 -8.75 -3.29 33.15
N ALA A 54 -8.74 -3.34 34.48
CA ALA A 54 -8.07 -2.33 35.30
C ALA A 54 -6.58 -2.19 34.95
N LYS A 55 -5.88 -3.31 34.77
CA LYS A 55 -4.46 -3.31 34.41
C LYS A 55 -4.21 -2.66 33.04
N HIS A 56 -4.98 -3.04 32.02
CA HIS A 56 -4.83 -2.45 30.68
C HIS A 56 -5.27 -0.99 30.65
N PHE A 57 -6.30 -0.62 31.39
CA PHE A 57 -6.72 0.78 31.49
C PHE A 57 -5.61 1.65 32.09
N GLN A 58 -4.94 1.17 33.15
CA GLN A 58 -3.78 1.85 33.71
C GLN A 58 -2.64 1.99 32.70
N THR A 59 -2.36 0.96 31.88
CA THR A 59 -1.32 1.08 30.85
C THR A 59 -1.68 2.10 29.79
N GLU A 60 -2.94 2.14 29.33
CA GLU A 60 -3.40 3.12 28.34
C GLU A 60 -3.38 4.57 28.88
N ILE A 61 -3.64 4.77 30.17
CA ILE A 61 -3.54 6.09 30.80
C ILE A 61 -2.07 6.54 30.84
N ASN A 62 -1.16 5.64 31.20
CA ASN A 62 0.27 5.94 31.24
C ASN A 62 0.81 6.27 29.83
N THR A 63 0.38 5.54 28.80
CA THR A 63 0.77 5.81 27.41
C THR A 63 0.21 7.14 26.92
N GLU A 64 -1.03 7.48 27.28
CA GLU A 64 -1.61 8.79 26.99
C GLU A 64 -0.80 9.93 27.63
N ASP A 65 -0.45 9.80 28.90
CA ASP A 65 0.34 10.79 29.63
C ASP A 65 1.76 10.94 29.04
N GLU A 66 2.38 9.85 28.58
CA GLU A 66 3.65 9.88 27.85
C GLU A 66 3.51 10.60 26.50
N TYR A 67 2.52 10.22 25.68
CA TYR A 67 2.28 10.84 24.38
C TYR A 67 1.91 12.31 24.47
N PHE A 68 1.18 12.71 25.51
CA PHE A 68 0.85 14.11 25.74
C PHE A 68 2.10 14.91 26.16
N ARG A 69 2.93 14.36 27.05
CA ARG A 69 4.20 14.99 27.46
C ARG A 69 5.18 15.14 26.30
N GLU A 70 5.24 14.16 25.41
CA GLU A 70 6.09 14.16 24.23
C GLU A 70 5.50 14.95 23.03
N ASN A 71 4.31 15.54 23.19
CA ASN A 71 3.57 16.24 22.13
C ASN A 71 3.24 15.38 20.89
N VAL A 72 3.13 14.05 21.07
CA VAL A 72 2.66 13.11 20.04
C VAL A 72 1.15 13.28 19.82
N ILE A 73 0.41 13.52 20.91
CA ILE A 73 -1.04 13.81 20.89
C ILE A 73 -1.33 15.20 21.44
N ARG A 74 -2.42 15.81 20.97
CA ARG A 74 -2.91 17.11 21.46
C ARG A 74 -4.18 16.99 22.30
N ASP A 75 -5.03 16.05 21.94
CA ASP A 75 -6.33 15.83 22.59
C ASP A 75 -6.26 14.57 23.45
N ARG A 76 -6.71 14.66 24.70
CA ARG A 76 -6.78 13.51 25.60
C ARG A 76 -8.20 12.95 25.65
N LEU A 77 -8.31 11.64 25.87
CA LEU A 77 -9.56 10.93 25.99
C LEU A 77 -10.36 11.40 27.22
N MET A 78 -9.68 11.79 28.31
CA MET A 78 -10.31 12.40 29.49
C MET A 78 -11.05 13.71 29.18
N ASP A 79 -10.64 14.44 28.13
CA ASP A 79 -11.31 15.67 27.70
C ASP A 79 -12.62 15.36 26.92
N GLN A 80 -12.91 14.09 26.65
CA GLN A 80 -14.14 13.60 26.00
C GLN A 80 -14.85 12.54 26.87
N PRO A 81 -15.52 12.95 27.96
CA PRO A 81 -16.08 12.03 28.96
C PRO A 81 -17.15 11.08 28.40
N THR A 82 -17.92 11.52 27.40
CA THR A 82 -18.95 10.68 26.76
C THR A 82 -18.35 9.48 26.03
N LEU A 83 -17.24 9.69 25.31
CA LEU A 83 -16.52 8.62 24.62
C LEU A 83 -15.78 7.73 25.63
N LEU A 84 -15.12 8.33 26.61
CA LEU A 84 -14.40 7.63 27.67
C LEU A 84 -15.32 6.66 28.42
N PHE A 85 -16.48 7.15 28.89
CA PHE A 85 -17.42 6.31 29.64
C PHE A 85 -18.05 5.21 28.78
N ASP A 86 -18.35 5.47 27.50
CA ASP A 86 -18.87 4.44 26.58
C ASP A 86 -17.83 3.32 26.35
N ILE A 87 -16.56 3.67 26.14
CA ILE A 87 -15.47 2.68 26.01
C ILE A 87 -15.30 1.92 27.32
N TYR A 88 -15.23 2.63 28.44
CA TYR A 88 -15.08 2.06 29.77
C TYR A 88 -16.18 1.05 30.11
N ASP A 89 -17.45 1.43 29.97
CA ASP A 89 -18.58 0.57 30.34
C ASP A 89 -18.64 -0.68 29.45
N LYS A 90 -18.31 -0.56 28.15
CA LYS A 90 -18.21 -1.71 27.24
C LYS A 90 -17.08 -2.66 27.61
N CYS A 91 -15.88 -2.15 27.91
CA CYS A 91 -14.75 -2.97 28.34
C CYS A 91 -15.03 -3.66 29.69
N ARG A 92 -15.59 -2.90 30.65
CA ARG A 92 -16.02 -3.42 31.95
C ARG A 92 -17.00 -4.58 31.79
N MET A 93 -18.04 -4.39 30.97
CA MET A 93 -19.06 -5.41 30.77
C MET A 93 -18.52 -6.60 29.96
N ALA A 94 -17.57 -6.37 29.04
CA ALA A 94 -16.91 -7.44 28.30
C ALA A 94 -16.13 -8.38 29.24
N GLU A 95 -15.39 -7.88 30.22
CA GLU A 95 -14.70 -8.76 31.19
C GLU A 95 -15.70 -9.49 32.10
N LYS A 96 -16.75 -8.82 32.59
CA LYS A 96 -17.81 -9.47 33.38
C LYS A 96 -18.43 -10.65 32.62
N MET A 97 -18.74 -10.46 31.34
CA MET A 97 -19.30 -11.50 30.49
C MET A 97 -18.26 -12.61 30.17
N ALA A 98 -16.96 -12.29 30.16
CA ALA A 98 -15.89 -13.27 29.94
C ALA A 98 -15.75 -14.26 31.10
N LEU A 99 -16.03 -13.80 32.33
CA LEU A 99 -15.93 -14.59 33.55
C LEU A 99 -17.10 -15.58 33.73
N LEU A 100 -18.20 -15.39 32.99
CA LEU A 100 -19.33 -16.31 33.02
C LEU A 100 -18.95 -17.62 32.30
N PRO A 101 -19.20 -18.80 32.90
CA PRO A 101 -18.83 -20.11 32.32
C PRO A 101 -19.64 -20.52 31.07
N ASN A 102 -20.46 -19.62 30.52
CA ASN A 102 -21.39 -19.91 29.43
C ASN A 102 -20.87 -19.40 28.08
N TYR A 103 -21.09 -20.17 27.02
CA TYR A 103 -20.73 -19.83 25.64
C TYR A 103 -21.36 -18.52 25.12
N GLU A 104 -22.49 -18.09 25.69
CA GLU A 104 -23.15 -16.81 25.39
C GLU A 104 -22.34 -15.61 25.90
N GLY A 105 -21.65 -15.77 27.04
CA GLY A 105 -20.79 -14.72 27.60
C GLY A 105 -19.72 -14.27 26.61
N LEU A 106 -19.07 -15.23 25.93
CA LEU A 106 -18.04 -14.96 24.92
C LEU A 106 -18.56 -14.26 23.66
N HIS A 107 -19.80 -14.49 23.25
CA HIS A 107 -20.40 -13.71 22.16
C HIS A 107 -20.53 -12.25 22.58
N HIS A 108 -21.08 -12.00 23.77
CA HIS A 108 -21.23 -10.64 24.29
C HIS A 108 -19.89 -9.94 24.50
N THR A 109 -18.85 -10.65 24.96
CA THR A 109 -17.51 -10.06 25.12
C THR A 109 -16.97 -9.52 23.80
N PHE A 110 -16.89 -10.36 22.76
CA PHE A 110 -16.34 -9.95 21.47
C PHE A 110 -17.23 -8.93 20.77
N ASN A 111 -18.55 -9.00 20.94
CA ASN A 111 -19.46 -8.00 20.39
C ASN A 111 -19.23 -6.61 21.02
N LEU A 112 -19.12 -6.53 22.35
CA LEU A 112 -18.84 -5.27 23.05
C LEU A 112 -17.46 -4.71 22.64
N LEU A 113 -16.43 -5.55 22.58
CA LEU A 113 -15.09 -5.14 22.15
C LEU A 113 -15.06 -4.69 20.68
N HIS A 114 -15.80 -5.38 19.81
CA HIS A 114 -15.96 -4.96 18.42
C HIS A 114 -16.66 -3.60 18.32
N GLN A 115 -17.69 -3.33 19.13
CA GLN A 115 -18.35 -2.01 19.16
C GLN A 115 -17.42 -0.88 19.60
N VAL A 116 -16.49 -1.14 20.53
CA VAL A 116 -15.44 -0.18 20.91
C VAL A 116 -14.56 0.16 19.72
N ILE A 117 -14.09 -0.86 18.99
CA ILE A 117 -13.29 -0.68 17.76
C ILE A 117 -14.05 0.16 16.73
N LEU A 118 -15.33 -0.15 16.48
CA LEU A 118 -16.16 0.59 15.53
C LEU A 118 -16.38 2.06 15.94
N LYS A 119 -16.45 2.34 17.25
CA LYS A 119 -16.60 3.70 17.76
C LYS A 119 -15.33 4.52 17.55
N LEU A 120 -14.16 3.93 17.78
CA LEU A 120 -12.87 4.58 17.56
C LEU A 120 -12.56 4.81 16.08
N GLN A 121 -13.05 3.96 15.19
CA GLN A 121 -12.92 4.11 13.73
C GLN A 121 -13.84 5.20 13.13
N THR A 122 -14.67 5.87 13.92
CA THR A 122 -15.51 6.96 13.40
C THR A 122 -14.66 8.19 13.03
N PRO A 123 -15.03 8.97 12.00
CA PRO A 123 -14.25 10.12 11.53
C PRO A 123 -13.89 11.14 12.63
N GLN A 124 -14.79 11.32 13.60
CA GLN A 124 -14.62 12.22 14.75
C GLN A 124 -13.56 11.73 15.75
N ASN A 125 -13.32 10.41 15.79
CA ASN A 125 -12.45 9.75 16.76
C ASN A 125 -11.13 9.27 16.17
N LEU A 126 -10.85 9.55 14.88
CA LEU A 126 -9.59 9.17 14.22
C LEU A 126 -8.34 9.76 14.89
N LYS A 127 -8.48 10.79 15.73
CA LYS A 127 -7.40 11.34 16.55
C LYS A 127 -6.92 10.41 17.67
N TYR A 128 -7.74 9.44 18.08
CA TYR A 128 -7.39 8.42 19.07
C TYR A 128 -6.89 7.12 18.41
N ASP A 129 -6.15 7.27 17.31
CA ASP A 129 -5.68 6.13 16.51
C ASP A 129 -4.70 5.23 17.27
N TRP A 130 -3.91 5.84 18.16
CA TRP A 130 -3.00 5.14 19.06
C TRP A 130 -3.76 4.14 19.95
N LEU A 131 -4.84 4.58 20.58
CA LEU A 131 -5.69 3.76 21.44
C LEU A 131 -6.39 2.65 20.64
N LEU A 132 -6.83 2.93 19.41
CA LEU A 132 -7.42 1.92 18.53
C LEU A 132 -6.44 0.77 18.26
N GLN A 133 -5.17 1.10 18.03
CA GLN A 133 -4.13 0.11 17.78
C GLN A 133 -3.88 -0.77 19.02
N ASP A 134 -3.75 -0.15 20.20
CA ASP A 134 -3.46 -0.87 21.43
C ASP A 134 -4.63 -1.77 21.84
N ILE A 135 -5.87 -1.26 21.74
CA ILE A 135 -7.07 -2.07 21.94
C ILE A 135 -7.11 -3.25 20.97
N LEU A 136 -6.85 -3.05 19.67
CA LEU A 136 -6.83 -4.16 18.72
C LEU A 136 -5.75 -5.20 19.06
N GLN A 137 -4.58 -4.78 19.54
CA GLN A 137 -3.54 -5.70 19.97
C GLN A 137 -3.95 -6.49 21.22
N ILE A 138 -4.61 -5.86 22.19
CA ILE A 138 -5.12 -6.50 23.40
C ILE A 138 -6.22 -7.51 23.03
N VAL A 139 -7.24 -7.06 22.29
CA VAL A 139 -8.41 -7.87 21.94
C VAL A 139 -8.03 -9.07 21.07
N THR A 140 -7.07 -8.92 20.15
CA THR A 140 -6.60 -10.07 19.35
C THR A 140 -5.83 -11.10 20.18
N LYS A 141 -5.03 -10.68 21.17
CA LYS A 141 -4.41 -11.61 22.14
C LYS A 141 -5.45 -12.34 22.98
N ILE A 142 -6.52 -11.66 23.38
CA ILE A 142 -7.67 -12.29 24.07
C ILE A 142 -8.33 -13.32 23.14
N GLY A 143 -8.58 -12.94 21.89
CA GLY A 143 -9.13 -13.82 20.85
C GLY A 143 -8.30 -15.07 20.61
N GLU A 144 -6.97 -14.95 20.56
CA GLU A 144 -6.04 -16.08 20.38
C GLU A 144 -6.08 -17.04 21.58
N LYS A 145 -6.21 -16.52 22.82
CA LYS A 145 -6.26 -17.33 24.04
C LYS A 145 -7.59 -18.03 24.25
N LEU A 146 -8.69 -17.32 24.03
CA LEU A 146 -10.03 -17.85 24.30
C LEU A 146 -10.56 -18.69 23.13
N GLY A 147 -10.17 -18.34 21.90
CA GLY A 147 -10.60 -19.01 20.67
C GLY A 147 -12.10 -18.88 20.37
N PRO A 148 -12.53 -19.31 19.17
CA PRO A 148 -13.94 -19.46 18.86
C PRO A 148 -14.50 -20.66 19.65
N LYS A 149 -15.39 -20.40 20.61
CA LYS A 149 -16.08 -21.46 21.36
C LYS A 149 -17.55 -21.62 20.96
N SER A 150 -18.12 -20.63 20.27
CA SER A 150 -19.54 -20.62 19.88
C SER A 150 -19.72 -20.05 18.48
N ARG A 151 -20.71 -20.58 17.74
CA ARG A 151 -21.08 -20.06 16.40
C ARG A 151 -21.40 -18.56 16.42
N LEU A 152 -21.94 -18.05 17.52
CA LEU A 152 -22.30 -16.65 17.69
C LEU A 152 -21.06 -15.75 17.93
N SER A 153 -20.03 -16.27 18.61
CA SER A 153 -18.81 -15.50 18.91
C SER A 153 -17.91 -15.28 17.69
N ASP A 154 -18.06 -16.12 16.68
CA ASP A 154 -17.19 -16.14 15.52
C ASP A 154 -17.31 -14.88 14.66
N GLN A 155 -18.51 -14.30 14.57
CA GLN A 155 -18.77 -13.11 13.76
C GLN A 155 -17.98 -11.88 14.26
N PRO A 156 -18.17 -11.42 15.52
CA PRO A 156 -17.41 -10.28 16.03
C PRO A 156 -15.90 -10.58 16.05
N LEU A 157 -15.49 -11.81 16.37
CA LEU A 157 -14.09 -12.20 16.35
C LEU A 157 -13.47 -12.13 14.95
N CYS A 158 -14.23 -12.52 13.91
CA CYS A 158 -13.79 -12.39 12.52
C CYS A 158 -13.55 -10.93 12.12
N TYR A 159 -14.44 -10.01 12.49
CA TYR A 159 -14.25 -8.58 12.21
C TYR A 159 -13.07 -7.98 12.98
N ILE A 160 -12.85 -8.40 14.23
CA ILE A 160 -11.68 -7.99 15.01
C ILE A 160 -10.39 -8.44 14.31
N TYR A 161 -10.29 -9.71 13.90
CA TYR A 161 -9.10 -10.20 13.18
C TYR A 161 -8.91 -9.49 11.84
N PHE A 162 -9.99 -9.26 11.10
CA PHE A 162 -9.92 -8.55 9.82
C PHE A 162 -9.45 -7.10 9.99
N SER A 163 -10.00 -6.36 10.96
CA SER A 163 -9.61 -4.98 11.22
C SER A 163 -8.15 -4.86 11.68
N TYR A 164 -7.69 -5.76 12.55
CA TYR A 164 -6.29 -5.79 12.97
C TYR A 164 -5.34 -6.15 11.83
N ALA A 165 -5.68 -7.17 11.02
CA ALA A 165 -4.90 -7.56 9.85
C ALA A 165 -4.73 -6.40 8.86
N LYS A 166 -5.80 -5.63 8.65
CA LYS A 166 -5.81 -4.45 7.76
C LYS A 166 -4.88 -3.36 8.26
N ILE A 167 -4.91 -3.03 9.55
CA ILE A 167 -4.01 -2.04 10.14
C ILE A 167 -2.55 -2.50 10.04
N LEU A 168 -2.28 -3.78 10.31
CA LEU A 168 -0.94 -4.35 10.16
C LEU A 168 -0.41 -4.27 8.73
N SER A 169 -1.26 -4.50 7.72
CA SER A 169 -0.83 -4.43 6.31
C SER A 169 -0.73 -3.01 5.78
N ASP A 170 -1.73 -2.15 6.02
CA ASP A 170 -1.82 -0.83 5.39
C ASP A 170 -0.94 0.22 6.10
N ARG A 171 -0.78 0.15 7.44
CA ARG A 171 -0.01 1.15 8.20
C ARG A 171 1.40 0.70 8.55
N PHE A 172 1.54 -0.53 9.06
CA PHE A 172 2.82 -1.02 9.56
C PHE A 172 3.67 -1.74 8.51
N GLY A 173 3.13 -2.04 7.33
CA GLY A 173 3.82 -2.85 6.31
C GLY A 173 4.18 -4.27 6.80
N LYS A 174 3.58 -4.74 7.90
CA LYS A 174 3.87 -6.05 8.51
C LYS A 174 3.05 -7.15 7.81
N HIS A 175 3.30 -7.35 6.51
CA HIS A 175 2.51 -8.23 5.66
C HIS A 175 2.56 -9.72 6.08
N LYS A 176 3.68 -10.20 6.63
CA LYS A 176 3.77 -11.59 7.11
C LYS A 176 2.84 -11.86 8.29
N THR A 177 2.78 -10.94 9.26
CA THR A 177 1.89 -11.08 10.42
C THR A 177 0.44 -10.79 10.05
N SER A 178 0.16 -9.87 9.12
CA SER A 178 -1.21 -9.63 8.67
C SER A 178 -1.83 -10.87 8.01
N ILE A 179 -1.05 -11.63 7.23
CA ILE A 179 -1.53 -12.88 6.61
C ILE A 179 -2.00 -13.89 7.65
N LYS A 180 -1.30 -14.04 8.78
CA LYS A 180 -1.75 -14.90 9.90
C LYS A 180 -3.16 -14.54 10.35
N TYR A 181 -3.43 -13.25 10.56
CA TYR A 181 -4.74 -12.79 11.02
C TYR A 181 -5.81 -12.85 9.91
N TYR A 182 -5.43 -12.62 8.66
CA TYR A 182 -6.33 -12.89 7.53
C TYR A 182 -6.69 -14.38 7.42
N ASP A 183 -5.75 -15.30 7.64
CA ASP A 183 -6.04 -16.75 7.68
C ASP A 183 -7.03 -17.10 8.78
N MET A 184 -6.86 -16.52 9.98
CA MET A 184 -7.79 -16.71 11.09
C MET A 184 -9.17 -16.14 10.77
N ALA A 185 -9.24 -14.94 10.19
CA ALA A 185 -10.50 -14.34 9.76
C ALA A 185 -11.20 -15.16 8.67
N MET A 186 -10.46 -15.63 7.65
CA MET A 186 -11.01 -16.48 6.58
C MET A 186 -11.60 -17.76 7.15
N LYS A 187 -10.87 -18.47 8.04
CA LYS A 187 -11.35 -19.71 8.68
C LYS A 187 -12.69 -19.54 9.41
N LEU A 188 -12.89 -18.39 10.06
CA LEU A 188 -14.15 -18.09 10.75
C LEU A 188 -15.29 -17.73 9.79
N ALA A 189 -14.95 -17.16 8.62
CA ALA A 189 -15.91 -16.71 7.63
C ALA A 189 -16.31 -17.79 6.60
N VAL A 190 -15.60 -18.93 6.54
CA VAL A 190 -15.93 -20.05 5.63
C VAL A 190 -17.39 -20.48 5.84
N ASP A 191 -18.12 -20.65 4.74
CA ASP A 191 -19.54 -21.02 4.67
C ASP A 191 -20.53 -20.02 5.29
N ARG A 192 -20.09 -18.79 5.61
CA ARG A 192 -20.93 -17.76 6.24
C ARG A 192 -21.11 -16.55 5.34
N ASN A 193 -22.37 -16.14 5.17
CA ASN A 193 -22.75 -14.99 4.36
C ASN A 193 -22.76 -13.69 5.18
N TRP A 194 -21.67 -13.40 5.89
CA TRP A 194 -21.52 -12.11 6.57
C TRP A 194 -21.18 -11.02 5.56
N LEU A 195 -21.78 -9.85 5.75
CA LEU A 195 -21.54 -8.68 4.90
C LEU A 195 -20.29 -7.95 5.39
N ALA A 196 -19.45 -7.49 4.47
CA ALA A 196 -18.43 -6.52 4.81
C ALA A 196 -19.14 -5.21 5.21
N GLU A 197 -18.76 -4.62 6.35
CA GLU A 197 -19.42 -3.40 6.80
C GLU A 197 -19.15 -2.24 5.84
N VAL A 198 -20.18 -1.40 5.63
CA VAL A 198 -20.21 -0.28 4.68
C VAL A 198 -19.02 0.69 4.83
N ARG A 199 -18.42 0.79 6.01
CA ARG A 199 -17.26 1.67 6.27
C ARG A 199 -15.93 1.13 5.76
N TYR A 200 -15.84 -0.17 5.48
CA TYR A 200 -14.65 -0.78 4.85
C TYR A 200 -14.66 -0.64 3.32
N LEU A 201 -15.78 -0.22 2.74
CA LEU A 201 -16.04 -0.11 1.32
C LEU A 201 -15.86 1.33 0.85
N LYS A 202 -14.74 1.63 0.20
CA LYS A 202 -14.57 2.88 -0.59
C LYS A 202 -15.36 2.86 -1.90
N ARG A 203 -16.01 1.75 -2.25
CA ARG A 203 -16.76 1.56 -3.50
C ARG A 203 -18.15 1.00 -3.21
N GLU A 204 -19.11 1.51 -3.98
CA GLU A 204 -20.52 1.16 -3.93
C GLU A 204 -20.75 -0.35 -4.03
N GLY A 205 -21.43 -0.93 -3.04
CA GLY A 205 -21.95 -2.30 -3.08
C GLY A 205 -21.65 -3.11 -1.82
N TYR A 206 -22.68 -3.76 -1.28
CA TYR A 206 -22.56 -4.77 -0.23
C TYR A 206 -21.71 -5.95 -0.75
N SER A 207 -20.45 -6.07 -0.33
CA SER A 207 -19.62 -7.25 -0.61
C SER A 207 -19.65 -8.22 0.57
N LYS A 208 -19.42 -9.50 0.30
CA LYS A 208 -19.30 -10.50 1.38
C LYS A 208 -17.98 -10.29 2.12
N LEU A 209 -17.96 -10.48 3.43
CA LEU A 209 -16.74 -10.38 4.23
C LEU A 209 -15.65 -11.32 3.72
N THR A 210 -16.02 -12.53 3.29
CA THR A 210 -15.11 -13.50 2.66
C THR A 210 -14.40 -12.94 1.42
N GLN A 211 -15.10 -12.14 0.60
CA GLN A 211 -14.54 -11.49 -0.59
C GLN A 211 -13.52 -10.42 -0.21
N GLU A 212 -13.84 -9.56 0.75
CA GLU A 212 -12.92 -8.49 1.18
C GLU A 212 -11.71 -9.03 1.92
N VAL A 213 -11.89 -10.03 2.78
CA VAL A 213 -10.76 -10.72 3.43
C VAL A 213 -9.85 -11.35 2.38
N ALA A 214 -10.41 -12.04 1.38
CA ALA A 214 -9.65 -12.61 0.28
C ALA A 214 -8.86 -11.53 -0.50
N ARG A 215 -9.50 -10.41 -0.84
CA ARG A 215 -8.86 -9.28 -1.54
C ARG A 215 -7.71 -8.68 -0.74
N MET A 216 -7.91 -8.41 0.56
CA MET A 216 -6.89 -7.80 1.40
C MET A 216 -5.72 -8.72 1.72
N LYS A 217 -6.00 -10.01 1.88
CA LYS A 217 -4.97 -11.04 1.99
C LYS A 217 -4.16 -11.16 0.70
N ALA A 218 -4.83 -11.21 -0.45
CA ALA A 218 -4.18 -11.23 -1.76
C ALA A 218 -3.30 -9.99 -1.97
N LYS A 219 -3.79 -8.79 -1.65
CA LYS A 219 -2.99 -7.55 -1.69
C LYS A 219 -1.71 -7.67 -0.84
N SER A 220 -1.83 -8.18 0.39
CA SER A 220 -0.67 -8.39 1.29
C SER A 220 0.34 -9.40 0.70
N LEU A 221 -0.12 -10.45 0.02
CA LEU A 221 0.74 -11.40 -0.67
C LEU A 221 1.46 -10.78 -1.87
N LEU A 222 0.78 -9.92 -2.64
CA LEU A 222 1.39 -9.20 -3.77
C LEU A 222 2.43 -8.17 -3.31
N GLU A 223 2.23 -7.53 -2.15
CA GLU A 223 3.27 -6.69 -1.55
C GLU A 223 4.49 -7.51 -1.13
N LEU A 224 4.29 -8.68 -0.51
CA LEU A 224 5.40 -9.59 -0.22
C LEU A 224 6.12 -10.05 -1.48
N SER A 225 5.37 -10.35 -2.55
CA SER A 225 5.91 -10.70 -3.86
C SER A 225 6.86 -9.62 -4.37
N ARG A 226 6.41 -8.35 -4.39
CA ARG A 226 7.23 -7.19 -4.79
C ARG A 226 8.48 -7.02 -3.93
N LEU A 227 8.38 -7.21 -2.62
CA LEU A 227 9.53 -7.12 -1.71
C LEU A 227 10.54 -8.25 -1.92
N THR A 228 10.08 -9.47 -2.26
CA THR A 228 10.96 -10.62 -2.51
C THR A 228 11.53 -10.66 -3.92
N MET A 229 10.97 -9.89 -4.85
CA MET A 229 11.31 -9.88 -6.28
C MET A 229 12.81 -9.71 -6.55
N SER A 230 13.50 -8.85 -5.78
CA SER A 230 14.94 -8.63 -5.94
C SER A 230 15.83 -9.75 -5.39
N THR A 231 15.28 -10.62 -4.53
CA THR A 231 16.03 -11.65 -3.79
C THR A 231 15.77 -13.08 -4.28
N ASP A 232 14.50 -13.41 -4.54
CA ASP A 232 14.06 -14.74 -4.93
C ASP A 232 12.73 -14.61 -5.71
N MET A 233 12.84 -14.69 -7.02
CA MET A 233 11.72 -14.52 -7.95
C MET A 233 10.75 -15.70 -7.95
N ASP A 234 11.24 -16.92 -7.72
CA ASP A 234 10.38 -18.10 -7.63
C ASP A 234 9.47 -18.00 -6.40
N ARG A 235 10.00 -17.49 -5.27
CA ARG A 235 9.17 -17.17 -4.10
C ARG A 235 8.16 -16.07 -4.40
N ALA A 236 8.55 -15.02 -5.12
CA ALA A 236 7.63 -13.95 -5.52
C ALA A 236 6.45 -14.50 -6.35
N LEU A 237 6.74 -15.30 -7.37
CA LEU A 237 5.74 -15.99 -8.18
C LEU A 237 4.88 -16.96 -7.36
N SER A 238 5.45 -17.62 -6.34
CA SER A 238 4.69 -18.48 -5.42
C SER A 238 3.64 -17.68 -4.63
N PHE A 239 3.94 -16.45 -4.22
CA PHE A 239 3.00 -15.58 -3.55
C PHE A 239 1.89 -15.11 -4.50
N ASN A 240 2.20 -14.79 -5.76
CA ASN A 240 1.19 -14.45 -6.76
C ASN A 240 0.25 -15.62 -7.03
N ARG A 241 0.77 -16.86 -7.13
CA ARG A 241 -0.06 -18.07 -7.28
C ARG A 241 -0.99 -18.28 -6.09
N LYS A 242 -0.49 -18.08 -4.86
CA LYS A 242 -1.32 -18.12 -3.64
C LYS A 242 -2.40 -17.04 -3.65
N ALA A 243 -2.07 -15.82 -4.08
CA ALA A 243 -3.03 -14.72 -4.19
C ALA A 243 -4.15 -15.05 -5.19
N LEU A 244 -3.82 -15.61 -6.36
CA LEU A 244 -4.80 -16.07 -7.36
C LEU A 244 -5.77 -17.11 -6.78
N LEU A 245 -5.25 -18.11 -6.06
CA LEU A 245 -6.08 -19.14 -5.42
C LEU A 245 -7.06 -18.51 -4.42
N ILE A 246 -6.58 -17.66 -3.52
CA ILE A 246 -7.40 -16.98 -2.51
C ILE A 246 -8.49 -16.10 -3.15
N LEU A 247 -8.15 -15.36 -4.22
CA LEU A 247 -9.14 -14.53 -4.93
C LEU A 247 -10.21 -15.38 -5.59
N SER A 248 -9.83 -16.55 -6.13
CA SER A 248 -10.77 -17.49 -6.73
C SER A 248 -11.70 -18.13 -5.69
N GLU A 249 -11.19 -18.48 -4.50
CA GLU A 249 -11.97 -18.98 -3.36
C GLU A 249 -12.97 -17.93 -2.84
N GLY A 250 -12.58 -16.66 -2.82
CA GLY A 250 -13.46 -15.55 -2.44
C GLY A 250 -14.58 -15.29 -3.46
N GLY A 251 -14.46 -15.81 -4.68
CA GLY A 251 -15.45 -15.68 -5.75
C GLY A 251 -14.85 -15.02 -7.00
N ARG A 252 -14.70 -15.83 -8.06
CA ARG A 252 -14.07 -15.43 -9.33
C ARG A 252 -14.70 -14.19 -9.97
N THR A 253 -16.04 -14.12 -10.02
CA THR A 253 -16.77 -12.98 -10.64
C THR A 253 -16.70 -11.72 -9.79
N ALA A 254 -16.68 -11.85 -8.46
CA ALA A 254 -16.56 -10.73 -7.54
C ALA A 254 -15.17 -10.09 -7.64
N ASN A 255 -14.12 -10.92 -7.66
CA ASN A 255 -12.72 -10.53 -7.60
C ASN A 255 -12.02 -10.48 -8.96
N GLN A 256 -12.76 -10.48 -10.07
CA GLN A 256 -12.19 -10.57 -11.42
C GLN A 256 -11.17 -9.47 -11.74
N ALA A 257 -11.44 -8.23 -11.31
CA ALA A 257 -10.50 -7.12 -11.46
C ALA A 257 -9.18 -7.34 -10.71
N ASP A 258 -9.25 -7.89 -9.49
CA ASP A 258 -8.07 -8.21 -8.69
C ASP A 258 -7.30 -9.39 -9.30
N ILE A 259 -8.01 -10.40 -9.83
CA ILE A 259 -7.41 -11.53 -10.55
C ILE A 259 -6.63 -11.03 -11.77
N ILE A 260 -7.23 -10.18 -12.61
CA ILE A 260 -6.55 -9.54 -13.74
C ILE A 260 -5.31 -8.77 -13.28
N GLY A 261 -5.43 -7.99 -12.19
CA GLY A 261 -4.30 -7.29 -11.59
C GLY A 261 -3.16 -8.23 -11.19
N THR A 262 -3.47 -9.38 -10.58
CA THR A 262 -2.48 -10.37 -10.14
C THR A 262 -1.83 -11.16 -11.29
N LEU A 263 -2.58 -11.42 -12.37
CA LEU A 263 -2.04 -12.02 -13.59
C LEU A 263 -1.09 -11.03 -14.28
N LEU A 264 -1.45 -9.74 -14.35
CA LEU A 264 -0.59 -8.69 -14.88
C LEU A 264 0.71 -8.56 -14.08
N THR A 265 0.66 -8.55 -12.75
CA THR A 265 1.90 -8.53 -11.92
C THR A 265 2.76 -9.78 -12.17
N SER A 266 2.13 -10.94 -12.39
CA SER A 266 2.87 -12.17 -12.70
C SER A 266 3.52 -12.11 -14.08
N ALA A 267 2.81 -11.59 -15.09
CA ALA A 267 3.33 -11.41 -16.43
C ALA A 267 4.50 -10.41 -16.47
N GLU A 268 4.41 -9.31 -15.71
CA GLU A 268 5.49 -8.33 -15.57
C GLU A 268 6.76 -8.98 -14.98
N ILE A 269 6.63 -9.79 -13.94
CA ILE A 269 7.74 -10.58 -13.37
C ILE A 269 8.33 -11.53 -14.42
N TYR A 270 7.50 -12.25 -15.18
CA TYR A 270 8.00 -13.13 -16.25
C TYR A 270 8.71 -12.37 -17.39
N VAL A 271 8.30 -11.12 -17.68
CA VAL A 271 8.99 -10.26 -18.65
C VAL A 271 10.35 -9.83 -18.12
N GLU A 272 10.47 -9.51 -16.83
CA GLU A 272 11.75 -9.17 -16.19
C GLU A 272 12.73 -10.35 -16.21
N GLU A 273 12.23 -11.57 -15.95
CA GLU A 273 12.98 -12.83 -16.03
C GLU A 273 13.23 -13.32 -17.47
N LYS A 274 12.82 -12.56 -18.49
CA LYS A 274 12.98 -12.92 -19.91
C LYS A 274 12.27 -14.22 -20.31
N HIS A 275 11.31 -14.68 -19.53
CA HIS A 275 10.44 -15.82 -19.84
C HIS A 275 9.25 -15.38 -20.71
N TYR A 276 9.55 -14.83 -21.89
CA TYR A 276 8.56 -14.16 -22.74
C TYR A 276 7.44 -15.07 -23.25
N ARG A 277 7.70 -16.37 -23.45
CA ARG A 277 6.66 -17.34 -23.84
C ARG A 277 5.60 -17.51 -22.76
N LEU A 278 6.02 -17.64 -21.50
CA LEU A 278 5.11 -17.79 -20.36
C LEU A 278 4.36 -16.48 -20.10
N ALA A 279 5.07 -15.34 -20.18
CA ALA A 279 4.46 -14.02 -20.08
C ALA A 279 3.35 -13.85 -21.13
N ASN A 280 3.63 -14.14 -22.40
CA ASN A 280 2.64 -13.98 -23.47
C ASN A 280 1.40 -14.87 -23.25
N LYS A 281 1.59 -16.11 -22.80
CA LYS A 281 0.46 -17.01 -22.46
C LYS A 281 -0.43 -16.43 -21.36
N ILE A 282 0.17 -15.90 -20.29
CA ILE A 282 -0.60 -15.26 -19.20
C ILE A 282 -1.30 -13.99 -19.69
N LEU A 283 -0.67 -13.23 -20.59
CA LEU A 283 -1.26 -12.02 -21.15
C LEU A 283 -2.43 -12.33 -22.09
N GLU A 284 -2.43 -13.46 -22.79
CA GLU A 284 -3.59 -13.98 -23.53
C GLU A 284 -4.74 -14.36 -22.57
N ASP A 285 -4.43 -14.98 -21.43
CA ASP A 285 -5.44 -15.25 -20.40
C ASP A 285 -6.04 -13.94 -19.85
N VAL A 286 -5.21 -12.92 -19.63
CA VAL A 286 -5.67 -11.57 -19.20
C VAL A 286 -6.58 -10.93 -20.24
N GLU A 287 -6.26 -11.02 -21.53
CA GLU A 287 -7.12 -10.51 -22.61
C GLU A 287 -8.48 -11.18 -22.63
N ASN A 288 -8.52 -12.48 -22.38
CA ASN A 288 -9.78 -13.21 -22.30
C ASN A 288 -10.59 -12.78 -21.07
N GLU A 289 -9.96 -12.64 -19.90
CA GLU A 289 -10.62 -12.14 -18.68
C GLU A 289 -11.14 -10.71 -18.83
N LEU A 290 -10.39 -9.83 -19.52
CA LEU A 290 -10.82 -8.44 -19.77
C LEU A 290 -12.09 -8.34 -20.63
N LYS A 291 -12.34 -9.28 -21.56
CA LYS A 291 -13.56 -9.31 -22.39
C LYS A 291 -14.82 -9.53 -21.55
N PHE A 292 -14.72 -10.29 -20.47
CA PHE A 292 -15.83 -10.61 -19.57
C PHE A 292 -15.93 -9.66 -18.37
N LEU A 293 -15.04 -8.68 -18.26
CA LEU A 293 -15.01 -7.77 -17.13
C LEU A 293 -16.13 -6.73 -17.23
N ALA A 294 -16.88 -6.56 -16.14
CA ALA A 294 -17.93 -5.53 -16.07
C ALA A 294 -17.33 -4.11 -16.23
N PRO A 295 -17.96 -3.21 -16.98
CA PRO A 295 -17.46 -1.85 -17.21
C PRO A 295 -17.20 -1.05 -15.92
N SER A 296 -17.98 -1.30 -14.86
CA SER A 296 -17.82 -0.64 -13.56
C SER A 296 -16.53 -1.04 -12.83
N LYS A 297 -15.96 -2.20 -13.15
CA LYS A 297 -14.72 -2.72 -12.54
C LYS A 297 -13.48 -2.47 -13.42
N TYR A 298 -13.68 -1.98 -14.63
CA TYR A 298 -12.61 -1.73 -15.58
C TYR A 298 -11.77 -0.52 -15.15
N ASP A 299 -10.47 -0.73 -15.02
CA ASP A 299 -9.49 0.33 -14.86
C ASP A 299 -8.64 0.41 -16.14
N PRO A 300 -8.64 1.54 -16.86
CA PRO A 300 -7.80 1.74 -18.04
C PRO A 300 -6.31 1.42 -17.83
N MET A 301 -5.82 1.53 -16.59
CA MET A 301 -4.47 1.12 -16.22
C MET A 301 -4.19 -0.36 -16.53
N MET A 302 -5.18 -1.24 -16.41
CA MET A 302 -5.04 -2.67 -16.72
C MET A 302 -4.69 -2.88 -18.20
N SER A 303 -5.41 -2.18 -19.09
CA SER A 303 -5.17 -2.22 -20.53
C SER A 303 -3.82 -1.63 -20.93
N LEU A 304 -3.38 -0.58 -20.22
CA LEU A 304 -2.05 0.00 -20.43
C LEU A 304 -0.96 -1.01 -20.05
N ARG A 305 -1.04 -1.60 -18.86
CA ARG A 305 -0.08 -2.61 -18.37
C ARG A 305 -0.03 -3.83 -19.28
N LEU A 306 -1.20 -4.36 -19.67
CA LEU A 306 -1.32 -5.44 -20.65
C LEU A 306 -0.59 -5.09 -21.95
N ALA A 307 -0.93 -3.95 -22.56
CA ALA A 307 -0.37 -3.57 -23.85
C ALA A 307 1.15 -3.43 -23.80
N LEU A 308 1.67 -2.83 -22.73
CA LEU A 308 3.11 -2.64 -22.55
C LEU A 308 3.84 -3.98 -22.37
N SER A 309 3.37 -4.84 -21.46
CA SER A 309 3.97 -6.15 -21.18
C SER A 309 3.86 -7.11 -22.37
N LYS A 310 2.76 -7.06 -23.13
CA LYS A 310 2.57 -7.86 -24.35
C LYS A 310 3.46 -7.38 -25.49
N ALA A 311 3.58 -6.07 -25.69
CA ALA A 311 4.49 -5.52 -26.68
C ALA A 311 5.95 -5.96 -26.44
N ILE A 312 6.42 -5.91 -25.19
CA ILE A 312 7.76 -6.35 -24.80
C ILE A 312 7.92 -7.87 -25.01
N SER A 313 6.91 -8.66 -24.64
CA SER A 313 6.96 -10.12 -24.83
C SER A 313 7.07 -10.49 -26.31
N LEU A 314 6.23 -9.89 -27.16
CA LEU A 314 6.21 -10.13 -28.61
C LEU A 314 7.49 -9.65 -29.31
N LEU A 315 8.05 -8.52 -28.87
CA LEU A 315 9.34 -8.02 -29.35
C LEU A 315 10.44 -9.09 -29.25
N ASN A 316 10.51 -9.76 -28.10
CA ASN A 316 11.52 -10.80 -27.85
C ASN A 316 11.16 -12.17 -28.42
N LEU A 317 9.92 -12.35 -28.88
CA LEU A 317 9.48 -13.54 -29.63
C LEU A 317 9.57 -13.31 -31.16
N SER A 318 10.15 -12.19 -31.60
CA SER A 318 10.33 -11.80 -33.00
C SER A 318 9.03 -11.58 -33.78
N ASP A 319 7.92 -11.25 -33.11
CA ASP A 319 6.69 -10.79 -33.77
C ASP A 319 6.66 -9.25 -33.82
N GLU A 320 7.48 -8.69 -34.71
CA GLU A 320 7.68 -7.24 -34.83
C GLU A 320 6.37 -6.50 -35.16
N LYS A 321 5.52 -7.09 -36.02
CA LYS A 321 4.28 -6.45 -36.48
C LYS A 321 3.29 -6.28 -35.33
N GLN A 322 3.04 -7.34 -34.56
CA GLN A 322 2.14 -7.25 -33.42
C GLN A 322 2.74 -6.40 -32.30
N SER A 323 4.04 -6.53 -32.04
CA SER A 323 4.75 -5.72 -31.04
C SER A 323 4.57 -4.22 -31.30
N MET A 324 4.73 -3.78 -32.56
CA MET A 324 4.51 -2.40 -32.98
C MET A 324 3.09 -1.91 -32.64
N GLN A 325 2.06 -2.71 -32.95
CA GLN A 325 0.67 -2.36 -32.69
C GLN A 325 0.41 -2.18 -31.19
N TYR A 326 0.93 -3.08 -30.35
CA TYR A 326 0.77 -2.98 -28.90
C TYR A 326 1.58 -1.81 -28.30
N PHE A 327 2.77 -1.49 -28.81
CA PHE A 327 3.50 -0.29 -28.37
C PHE A 327 2.74 0.99 -28.71
N LEU A 328 2.16 1.10 -29.90
CA LEU A 328 1.33 2.24 -30.28
C LEU A 328 0.08 2.35 -29.39
N LYS A 329 -0.58 1.22 -29.11
CA LYS A 329 -1.72 1.16 -28.17
C LYS A 329 -1.31 1.62 -26.77
N ALA A 330 -0.17 1.17 -26.26
CA ALA A 330 0.36 1.57 -24.95
C ALA A 330 0.69 3.08 -24.91
N LEU A 331 1.23 3.65 -25.99
CA LEU A 331 1.49 5.10 -26.09
C LEU A 331 0.21 5.94 -26.08
N VAL A 332 -0.82 5.51 -26.80
CA VAL A 332 -2.12 6.20 -26.79
C VAL A 332 -2.74 6.15 -25.39
N LEU A 333 -2.77 4.98 -24.75
CA LEU A 333 -3.33 4.81 -23.42
C LEU A 333 -2.55 5.59 -22.35
N SER A 334 -1.23 5.58 -22.41
CA SER A 334 -0.40 6.29 -21.43
C SER A 334 -0.55 7.80 -21.54
N ARG A 335 -0.71 8.36 -22.75
CA ARG A 335 -1.07 9.78 -22.95
C ARG A 335 -2.44 10.12 -22.38
N GLN A 336 -3.45 9.29 -22.66
CA GLN A 336 -4.81 9.48 -22.13
C GLN A 336 -4.84 9.47 -20.60
N LEU A 337 -3.98 8.66 -19.97
CA LEU A 337 -3.89 8.53 -18.51
C LEU A 337 -2.85 9.46 -17.86
N GLY A 338 -2.14 10.28 -18.64
CA GLY A 338 -1.06 11.15 -18.16
C GLY A 338 0.12 10.40 -17.53
N ARG A 339 0.38 9.15 -17.92
CA ARG A 339 1.40 8.27 -17.33
C ARG A 339 2.73 8.38 -18.07
N LYS A 340 3.47 9.46 -17.81
CA LYS A 340 4.77 9.76 -18.45
C LYS A 340 5.81 8.63 -18.31
N GLU A 341 5.84 7.93 -17.19
CA GLU A 341 6.75 6.79 -16.98
C GLU A 341 6.48 5.64 -17.97
N HIS A 342 5.20 5.36 -18.23
CA HIS A 342 4.79 4.31 -19.16
C HIS A 342 5.01 4.76 -20.61
N GLU A 343 4.80 6.05 -20.91
CA GLU A 343 5.19 6.64 -22.19
C GLU A 343 6.69 6.49 -22.47
N ALA A 344 7.54 6.79 -21.46
CA ALA A 344 8.98 6.66 -21.55
C ALA A 344 9.39 5.20 -21.83
N LYS A 345 8.81 4.25 -21.07
CA LYS A 345 9.07 2.81 -21.25
C LYS A 345 8.61 2.30 -22.60
N ALA A 346 7.47 2.76 -23.10
CA ALA A 346 6.98 2.42 -24.43
C ALA A 346 7.87 3.00 -25.54
N MET A 347 8.29 4.28 -25.44
CA MET A 347 9.20 4.92 -26.40
C MET A 347 10.57 4.24 -26.45
N LEU A 348 11.13 3.88 -25.29
CA LEU A 348 12.41 3.19 -25.22
C LEU A 348 12.36 1.84 -25.94
N ASN A 349 11.33 1.04 -25.69
CA ASN A 349 11.23 -0.28 -26.33
C ASN A 349 10.78 -0.20 -27.80
N LEU A 350 10.00 0.82 -28.17
CA LEU A 350 9.69 1.12 -29.57
C LEU A 350 10.96 1.47 -30.36
N GLY A 351 11.88 2.23 -29.76
CA GLY A 351 13.18 2.53 -30.38
C GLY A 351 14.00 1.25 -30.65
N LYS A 352 13.99 0.30 -29.71
CA LYS A 352 14.65 -1.02 -29.91
C LYS A 352 14.00 -1.83 -31.03
N LEU A 353 12.68 -1.83 -31.11
CA LEU A 353 11.96 -2.48 -32.21
C LEU A 353 12.35 -1.87 -33.56
N GLN A 354 12.38 -0.54 -33.65
CA GLN A 354 12.77 0.17 -34.87
C GLN A 354 14.24 -0.10 -35.24
N GLU A 355 15.11 -0.27 -34.27
CA GLU A 355 16.50 -0.66 -34.50
C GLU A 355 16.60 -2.07 -35.10
N LEU A 356 15.84 -3.05 -34.57
CA LEU A 356 15.76 -4.40 -35.12
C LEU A 356 15.23 -4.39 -36.57
N SER A 357 14.22 -3.59 -36.87
CA SER A 357 13.70 -3.40 -38.23
C SER A 357 14.57 -2.49 -39.12
N ASN A 358 15.80 -2.14 -38.70
CA ASN A 358 16.77 -1.29 -39.39
C ASN A 358 16.30 0.16 -39.71
N GLN A 359 15.31 0.66 -38.97
CA GLN A 359 14.75 2.02 -39.08
C GLN A 359 15.49 2.99 -38.14
N LYS A 360 16.82 3.09 -38.30
CA LYS A 360 17.71 3.86 -37.40
C LYS A 360 17.29 5.33 -37.16
N PRO A 361 16.83 6.12 -38.15
CA PRO A 361 16.40 7.49 -37.89
C PRO A 361 15.21 7.59 -36.92
N TRP A 362 14.25 6.66 -37.03
CA TRP A 362 13.09 6.64 -36.15
C TRP A 362 13.47 6.13 -34.76
N ALA A 363 14.35 5.12 -34.67
CA ALA A 363 14.87 4.63 -33.40
C ALA A 363 15.52 5.77 -32.58
N LYS A 364 16.39 6.58 -33.22
CA LYS A 364 17.01 7.76 -32.58
C LYS A 364 15.98 8.75 -32.05
N ALA A 365 14.92 9.04 -32.82
CA ALA A 365 13.86 9.94 -32.39
C ALA A 365 13.08 9.38 -31.19
N SER A 366 12.79 8.08 -31.20
CA SER A 366 12.13 7.37 -30.10
C SER A 366 12.98 7.39 -28.83
N PHE A 367 14.29 7.12 -28.91
CA PHE A 367 15.18 7.19 -27.75
C PHE A 367 15.32 8.61 -27.20
N LYS A 368 15.43 9.64 -28.06
CA LYS A 368 15.43 11.04 -27.61
C LYS A 368 14.17 11.41 -26.83
N LYS A 369 13.00 10.97 -27.29
CA LYS A 369 11.73 11.16 -26.56
C LYS A 369 11.71 10.41 -25.23
N ALA A 370 12.21 9.17 -25.20
CA ALA A 370 12.31 8.40 -23.95
C ALA A 370 13.20 9.12 -22.92
N ILE A 371 14.35 9.66 -23.34
CA ILE A 371 15.27 10.44 -22.49
C ILE A 371 14.56 11.67 -21.90
N GLN A 372 13.84 12.43 -22.74
CA GLN A 372 13.07 13.60 -22.29
C GLN A 372 12.03 13.21 -21.23
N PHE A 373 11.31 12.11 -21.44
CA PHE A 373 10.30 11.67 -20.49
C PHE A 373 10.90 11.13 -19.18
N TYR A 374 11.97 10.33 -19.24
CA TYR A 374 12.65 9.86 -18.03
C TYR A 374 13.30 11.00 -17.23
N SER A 375 13.85 12.01 -17.93
CA SER A 375 14.33 13.24 -17.31
C SER A 375 13.21 13.99 -16.59
N ALA A 376 12.04 14.14 -17.23
CA ALA A 376 10.90 14.81 -16.62
C ALA A 376 10.29 14.05 -15.43
N VAL A 377 10.45 12.73 -15.37
CA VAL A 377 9.97 11.88 -14.25
C VAL A 377 11.02 11.78 -13.12
N GLY A 378 12.29 12.08 -13.40
CA GLY A 378 13.39 11.93 -12.44
C GLY A 378 13.92 10.49 -12.31
N ASP A 379 13.64 9.62 -13.28
CA ASP A 379 14.12 8.24 -13.30
C ASP A 379 15.55 8.17 -13.89
N ILE A 380 16.53 8.29 -13.01
CA ILE A 380 17.95 8.34 -13.38
C ILE A 380 18.43 7.03 -14.02
N GLN A 381 17.92 5.89 -13.57
CA GLN A 381 18.38 4.58 -14.07
C GLN A 381 17.93 4.38 -15.53
N ASN A 382 16.65 4.59 -15.82
CA ASN A 382 16.14 4.43 -17.17
C ASN A 382 16.55 5.58 -18.10
N TYR A 383 16.81 6.78 -17.56
CA TYR A 383 17.47 7.87 -18.29
C TYR A 383 18.83 7.41 -18.84
N ARG A 384 19.72 6.92 -17.96
CA ARG A 384 21.06 6.43 -18.35
C ARG A 384 20.99 5.27 -19.34
N ARG A 385 20.01 4.37 -19.16
CA ARG A 385 19.78 3.28 -20.11
C ARG A 385 19.39 3.80 -21.49
N SER A 386 18.51 4.80 -21.55
CA SER A 386 18.03 5.38 -22.80
C SER A 386 19.13 6.16 -23.54
N THR A 387 19.98 6.89 -22.80
CA THR A 387 21.15 7.58 -23.39
C THR A 387 22.17 6.59 -23.93
N TYR A 388 22.42 5.48 -23.23
CA TYR A 388 23.31 4.43 -23.71
C TYR A 388 22.83 3.82 -25.04
N VAL A 389 21.56 3.42 -25.14
CA VAL A 389 21.02 2.82 -26.38
C VAL A 389 20.99 3.84 -27.53
N LEU A 390 20.76 5.12 -27.24
CA LEU A 390 20.93 6.18 -28.24
C LEU A 390 22.38 6.29 -28.72
N ALA A 391 23.35 6.26 -27.81
CA ALA A 391 24.77 6.32 -28.17
C ALA A 391 25.18 5.10 -29.02
N ASP A 392 24.72 3.90 -28.66
CA ASP A 392 24.97 2.66 -29.38
C ASP A 392 24.41 2.70 -30.82
N THR A 393 23.16 3.12 -30.99
CA THR A 393 22.57 3.32 -32.33
C THR A 393 23.31 4.37 -33.16
N MET A 394 23.80 5.44 -32.53
CA MET A 394 24.62 6.45 -33.20
C MET A 394 25.95 5.85 -33.65
N CYS A 395 26.64 5.10 -32.79
CA CYS A 395 27.87 4.37 -33.11
C CYS A 395 27.67 3.43 -34.29
N HIS A 396 26.61 2.61 -34.28
CA HIS A 396 26.28 1.71 -35.40
C HIS A 396 25.96 2.44 -36.72
N SER A 397 25.54 3.69 -36.67
CA SER A 397 25.33 4.51 -37.88
C SER A 397 26.61 5.19 -38.37
N LEU A 398 27.50 5.57 -37.45
CA LEU A 398 28.75 6.28 -37.76
C LEU A 398 29.89 5.34 -38.12
N PHE A 399 29.89 4.10 -37.60
CA PHE A 399 30.98 3.16 -37.76
C PHE A 399 31.37 2.91 -39.23
N PRO A 400 30.44 2.67 -40.18
CA PRO A 400 30.81 2.48 -41.59
C PRO A 400 31.48 3.72 -42.21
N LEU A 401 30.94 4.91 -41.94
CA LEU A 401 31.48 6.19 -42.40
C LEU A 401 32.90 6.43 -41.87
N ILE A 402 33.09 6.18 -40.57
CA ILE A 402 34.41 6.26 -39.92
C ILE A 402 35.38 5.27 -40.59
N LEU A 403 34.94 4.02 -40.81
CA LEU A 403 35.76 2.98 -41.44
C LEU A 403 36.18 3.35 -42.87
N ASP A 404 35.27 3.94 -43.66
CA ASP A 404 35.54 4.38 -45.03
C ASP A 404 36.50 5.57 -45.07
N LEU A 405 36.31 6.56 -44.18
CA LEU A 405 37.24 7.68 -43.99
C LEU A 405 38.66 7.19 -43.65
N ILE A 406 38.76 6.17 -42.79
CA ILE A 406 40.05 5.57 -42.39
C ILE A 406 40.69 4.81 -43.55
N LYS A 407 39.91 4.01 -44.30
CA LYS A 407 40.40 3.25 -45.44
C LYS A 407 40.90 4.16 -46.56
N GLY A 408 40.21 5.28 -46.79
CA GLY A 408 40.60 6.30 -47.78
C GLY A 408 41.74 7.22 -47.34
N SER A 409 42.07 7.27 -46.05
CA SER A 409 43.09 8.15 -45.49
C SER A 409 44.52 7.67 -45.81
N ARG A 410 45.31 8.52 -46.49
CA ARG A 410 46.77 8.34 -46.71
C ARG A 410 47.64 8.90 -45.58
N GLN A 411 47.06 9.59 -44.60
CA GLN A 411 47.80 10.21 -43.48
C GLN A 411 47.98 9.22 -42.32
N PHE A 412 49.22 9.06 -41.86
CA PHE A 412 49.63 8.17 -40.76
C PHE A 412 48.84 8.45 -39.45
N CYS A 413 48.51 9.72 -39.20
CA CYS A 413 47.85 10.19 -37.98
C CYS A 413 46.47 9.57 -37.75
N HIS A 414 45.65 9.35 -38.79
CA HIS A 414 44.32 8.75 -38.63
C HIS A 414 44.37 7.25 -38.27
N ARG A 415 45.36 6.51 -38.79
CA ARG A 415 45.61 5.12 -38.38
C ARG A 415 46.14 5.00 -36.95
N TYR A 416 46.95 5.97 -36.50
CA TYR A 416 47.43 6.06 -35.13
C TYR A 416 46.28 6.35 -34.14
N ILE A 417 45.42 7.33 -34.44
CA ILE A 417 44.23 7.65 -33.64
C ILE A 417 43.30 6.42 -33.55
N LEU A 418 43.15 5.65 -34.63
CA LEU A 418 42.36 4.43 -34.62
C LEU A 418 42.93 3.34 -33.71
N ARG A 419 44.25 3.10 -33.76
CA ARG A 419 44.90 2.15 -32.85
C ARG A 419 44.75 2.59 -31.41
N ARG A 420 44.85 3.90 -31.14
CA ARG A 420 44.64 4.45 -29.81
C ARG A 420 43.20 4.28 -29.33
N TRP A 421 42.20 4.58 -30.16
CA TRP A 421 40.78 4.35 -29.84
C TRP A 421 40.48 2.86 -29.59
N LYS A 422 40.95 1.98 -30.47
CA LYS A 422 40.85 0.52 -30.32
C LYS A 422 41.48 0.04 -29.00
N ASN A 423 42.66 0.54 -28.67
CA ASN A 423 43.38 0.14 -27.45
C ASN A 423 42.76 0.75 -26.18
N GLN A 424 42.15 1.94 -26.26
CA GLN A 424 41.43 2.57 -25.14
C GLN A 424 40.06 1.92 -24.89
N MET A 425 39.43 1.33 -25.91
CA MET A 425 38.18 0.56 -25.79
C MET A 425 38.41 -0.92 -25.40
N GLN A 426 39.66 -1.36 -25.34
CA GLN A 426 40.05 -2.73 -25.01
C GLN A 426 39.52 -3.21 -23.64
N PRO A 427 39.46 -2.38 -22.57
CA PRO A 427 38.83 -2.78 -21.31
C PRO A 427 37.33 -3.09 -21.46
N PHE A 428 36.63 -2.36 -22.33
CA PHE A 428 35.20 -2.56 -22.61
C PHE A 428 34.92 -3.94 -23.26
N TRP A 429 35.86 -4.43 -24.08
CA TRP A 429 35.73 -5.71 -24.78
C TRP A 429 36.01 -6.92 -23.88
N PHE A 430 36.88 -6.77 -22.88
CA PHE A 430 37.14 -7.84 -21.90
C PHE A 430 36.03 -8.00 -20.86
N CYS A 431 35.26 -6.95 -20.56
CA CYS A 431 34.16 -7.04 -19.61
C CYS A 431 32.95 -7.83 -20.13
N GLY A 432 32.76 -7.97 -21.44
CA GLY A 432 31.79 -8.86 -22.08
C GLY A 432 30.30 -8.51 -21.90
N THR A 433 29.90 -7.97 -20.74
CA THR A 433 28.56 -7.48 -20.42
C THR A 433 28.61 -6.34 -19.38
N MET A 434 27.60 -5.47 -19.41
CA MET A 434 27.50 -4.24 -18.58
C MET A 434 27.54 -4.52 -17.06
N ASP A 435 27.07 -5.69 -16.61
CA ASP A 435 27.03 -6.08 -15.20
C ASP A 435 28.42 -6.24 -14.56
N LYS A 436 29.44 -6.57 -15.37
CA LYS A 436 30.84 -6.67 -14.88
C LYS A 436 31.52 -5.31 -14.74
N LEU A 437 31.09 -4.32 -15.54
CA LEU A 437 31.54 -2.93 -15.48
C LEU A 437 30.98 -2.19 -14.26
N TYR A 438 29.75 -2.50 -13.84
CA TYR A 438 29.14 -1.92 -12.64
C TYR A 438 29.78 -2.39 -11.32
N ASN A 439 30.45 -3.56 -11.33
CA ASN A 439 31.07 -4.16 -10.14
C ASN A 439 32.58 -3.91 -10.03
N SER A 440 33.24 -3.35 -11.05
CA SER A 440 34.67 -3.03 -10.98
C SER A 440 34.87 -1.74 -10.18
N LYS A 441 35.48 -1.86 -9.00
CA LYS A 441 35.50 -0.79 -8.00
C LYS A 441 36.40 0.41 -8.29
N ASP A 442 37.41 0.36 -9.17
CA ASP A 442 38.45 1.41 -9.09
C ASP A 442 39.00 2.06 -10.37
N ASP A 443 38.90 1.53 -11.59
CA ASP A 443 39.75 2.09 -12.68
C ASP A 443 39.03 2.93 -13.76
N LEU A 444 37.70 3.08 -13.71
CA LEU A 444 36.93 3.72 -14.79
C LEU A 444 36.18 5.00 -14.39
N ASN A 445 36.27 5.45 -13.14
CA ASN A 445 35.67 6.71 -12.69
C ASN A 445 36.23 7.95 -13.40
N CYS A 446 37.43 7.86 -13.99
CA CYS A 446 38.04 8.92 -14.78
C CYS A 446 37.31 9.21 -16.11
N LEU A 447 36.41 8.33 -16.55
CA LEU A 447 35.60 8.51 -17.76
C LEU A 447 34.14 8.91 -17.48
N VAL A 448 33.72 8.95 -16.21
CA VAL A 448 32.33 9.25 -15.79
C VAL A 448 32.18 10.67 -15.24
N HIS A 449 33.26 11.32 -14.82
CA HIS A 449 33.23 12.72 -14.41
C HIS A 449 33.38 13.69 -15.60
N GLU A 450 32.27 13.92 -16.30
CA GLU A 450 32.02 15.27 -16.82
C GLU A 450 31.32 16.06 -15.70
N ASN A 451 32.04 17.05 -15.16
CA ASN A 451 31.48 18.01 -14.22
C ASN A 451 30.32 18.75 -14.91
N ILE A 452 29.09 18.47 -14.48
CA ILE A 452 27.85 19.11 -14.91
C ILE A 452 27.86 20.64 -14.71
N VAL A 453 28.85 21.17 -13.98
CA VAL A 453 29.00 22.61 -13.72
C VAL A 453 29.52 23.39 -14.94
N SER A 454 30.17 22.75 -15.94
CA SER A 454 30.73 23.48 -17.08
C SER A 454 29.78 23.65 -18.29
N GLU A 455 28.59 23.02 -18.29
CA GLU A 455 27.58 23.24 -19.34
C GLU A 455 26.41 24.14 -18.89
N VAL A 456 26.32 24.49 -17.60
CA VAL A 456 25.40 25.53 -17.11
C VAL A 456 26.11 26.89 -17.18
N GLY A 457 26.56 27.24 -18.38
CA GLY A 457 26.98 28.60 -18.71
C GLY A 457 25.73 29.46 -18.98
N THR A 458 25.40 30.33 -18.03
CA THR A 458 24.80 31.66 -18.25
C THR A 458 23.70 31.79 -19.33
N ALA A 459 22.66 30.96 -19.27
CA ALA A 459 21.43 31.15 -20.07
C ALA A 459 20.15 31.12 -19.21
N LEU A 460 20.22 31.70 -18.00
CA LEU A 460 19.07 31.92 -17.10
C LEU A 460 19.12 33.30 -16.41
N VAL A 461 19.64 34.33 -17.09
CA VAL A 461 19.62 35.71 -16.58
C VAL A 461 18.68 36.65 -17.35
N GLU A 462 18.20 36.32 -18.55
CA GLU A 462 17.18 37.14 -19.20
C GLU A 462 16.16 36.29 -19.96
N ILE A 463 14.99 36.09 -19.32
CA ILE A 463 13.59 36.12 -19.82
C ILE A 463 12.69 35.51 -18.75
#